data_AF-A0A2S9GID3-F1
#
_entry.id   AF-A0A2S9GID3-F1
#
_cell.length_a   1.000
_cell.length_b   1.000
_cell.length_c   1.000
_cell.angle_alpha   90.00
_cell.angle_beta   90.00
_cell.angle_gamma   90.00
#
_symmetry.space_group_name_H-M   'P 1'
#
loop_
_entity.id
_entity.type
_entity.pdbx_description
1 polymer ?
#
loop_
_entity_poly.entity_id
_entity_poly.type
_entity_poly.pdbx_seq_one_letter_code
_entity_poly.pdbx_strand_id
1 'polypeptide(L)' 'MKAVSCVHGSLEVVDLPSPRPDEGQLVLDVLRFGICGSDLHAKDDADELTEVFAEGGYHDFVRSDIPVVMGHEFC' A
#
# COMPACT_ATOMS: atom_id res chain seq x y z
N MET A 1 -9.34 0.08 12.96
CA MET A 1 -9.32 -1.07 12.02
C MET A 1 -7.94 -1.68 11.99
N LYS A 2 -7.84 -2.99 11.74
CA LYS A 2 -6.55 -3.64 11.49
C LYS A 2 -6.13 -3.46 10.04
N ALA A 3 -4.85 -3.27 9.80
CA ALA A 3 -4.25 -3.18 8.46
C ALA A 3 -2.87 -3.83 8.44
N VAL A 4 -2.43 -4.29 7.28
CA VAL A 4 -1.04 -4.75 7.07
C VAL A 4 -0.24 -3.56 6.57
N SER A 5 0.73 -3.10 7.35
CA SER A 5 1.63 -2.02 6.97
C SER A 5 3.01 -2.56 6.60
N CYS A 6 3.62 -1.98 5.55
CA CYS A 6 4.98 -2.27 5.12
C CYS A 6 5.92 -1.09 5.38
N VAL A 7 7.06 -1.35 6.04
CA VAL A 7 8.18 -0.43 6.21
C VAL A 7 9.48 -1.23 6.15
N HIS A 8 10.44 -0.81 5.33
CA HIS A 8 11.74 -1.46 5.11
C HIS A 8 11.61 -2.98 4.88
N GLY A 9 10.63 -3.38 4.07
CA GLY A 9 10.32 -4.77 3.76
C GLY A 9 9.70 -5.58 4.91
N SER A 10 9.49 -4.99 6.09
CA SER A 10 8.81 -5.63 7.22
C SER A 10 7.31 -5.44 7.12
N LEU A 11 6.55 -6.53 7.28
CA LEU A 11 5.08 -6.51 7.31
C LEU A 11 4.58 -6.65 8.75
N GLU A 12 3.80 -5.69 9.21
CA GLU A 12 3.19 -5.72 10.54
C GLU A 12 1.68 -5.50 10.48
N VAL A 13 0.95 -6.20 11.34
CA VAL A 13 -0.48 -5.92 11.57
C VAL A 13 -0.58 -4.79 12.57
N VAL A 14 -1.04 -3.63 12.12
CA VAL A 14 -1.20 -2.42 12.93
C VAL A 14 -2.68 -2.10 13.16
N ASP A 15 -2.97 -1.39 14.24
CA ASP A 15 -4.29 -0.83 14.51
C ASP A 15 -4.31 0.66 14.12
N LEU A 16 -5.18 1.02 13.19
CA LEU A 16 -5.36 2.39 12.67
C LEU A 16 -6.76 2.94 12.99
N PRO A 17 -6.97 4.26 13.02
CA PRO A 17 -8.32 4.82 13.00
C PRO A 17 -9.10 4.31 11.78
N SER A 18 -10.41 4.07 11.94
CA SER A 18 -11.24 3.75 10.78
C SER A 18 -11.31 4.96 9.83
N PRO A 19 -11.18 4.75 8.50
CA PRO A 19 -11.20 5.84 7.53
C PRO A 19 -12.56 6.53 7.55
N ARG A 20 -12.54 7.84 7.29
CA ARG A 20 -13.72 8.66 7.08
C ARG A 20 -13.68 9.15 5.63
N PRO A 21 -14.73 8.95 4.83
CA PRO A 21 -14.72 9.41 3.45
C PRO A 21 -14.83 10.93 3.39
N ASP A 22 -14.15 11.54 2.43
CA ASP A 22 -14.40 12.91 1.99
C ASP A 22 -15.48 12.95 0.90
N GLU A 23 -15.84 14.13 0.41
CA GLU A 23 -16.76 14.31 -0.71
C GLU A 23 -16.29 13.51 -1.94
N GLY A 24 -17.19 12.68 -2.48
CA GLY A 24 -16.91 11.80 -3.62
C GLY A 24 -16.20 10.48 -3.29
N GLN A 25 -15.89 10.20 -2.03
CA GLN A 25 -15.26 8.95 -1.60
C GLN A 25 -16.25 7.99 -0.92
N LEU A 26 -15.91 6.70 -0.95
CA LEU A 26 -16.63 5.63 -0.25
C LEU A 26 -15.67 4.89 0.67
N VAL A 27 -16.19 4.41 1.80
CA VAL A 27 -15.48 3.46 2.66
C VAL A 27 -16.05 2.07 2.37
N LEU A 28 -15.17 1.11 2.10
CA LEU A 28 -15.51 -0.28 1.83
C LEU A 28 -15.13 -1.16 3.02
N ASP A 29 -15.95 -2.17 3.28
CA ASP A 29 -15.58 -3.27 4.17
C ASP A 29 -14.90 -4.36 3.33
N VAL A 30 -13.57 -4.46 3.44
CA VAL A 30 -12.77 -5.38 2.63
C VAL A 30 -12.97 -6.81 3.15
N LEU A 31 -13.55 -7.66 2.32
CA LEU A 31 -13.83 -9.06 2.65
C LEU A 31 -12.60 -9.95 2.41
N ARG A 32 -11.92 -9.72 1.28
CA ARG A 32 -10.73 -10.47 0.85
C ARG A 32 -9.84 -9.57 0.00
N PHE A 33 -8.54 -9.87 0.02
CA PHE A 33 -7.61 -9.30 -0.95
C PHE A 33 -6.61 -10.36 -1.43
N GLY A 34 -6.14 -10.20 -2.67
CA GLY A 34 -5.12 -11.01 -3.31
C GLY A 34 -3.71 -10.55 -2.94
N ILE A 35 -2.73 -11.45 -3.16
CA ILE A 35 -1.31 -11.10 -3.14
C ILE A 35 -0.76 -11.42 -4.51
N CYS A 36 -0.28 -10.39 -5.19
CA CYS A 36 0.33 -10.46 -6.50
C CYS A 36 1.86 -10.34 -6.40
N GLY A 37 2.58 -10.64 -7.49
CA GLY A 37 4.03 -10.45 -7.54
C GLY A 37 4.44 -8.99 -7.33
N SER A 38 3.60 -8.03 -7.73
CA SER A 38 3.80 -6.60 -7.47
C SER A 38 3.82 -6.25 -5.99
N ASP A 39 3.08 -6.95 -5.12
CA ASP A 39 3.16 -6.73 -3.68
C ASP A 39 4.53 -7.14 -3.12
N LEU A 40 5.14 -8.20 -3.68
CA LEU A 40 6.47 -8.64 -3.30
C LEU A 40 7.53 -7.63 -3.74
N HIS A 41 7.48 -7.17 -4.99
CA HIS A 41 8.40 -6.14 -5.47
C HIS A 41 8.23 -4.81 -4.74
N ALA A 42 7.00 -4.38 -4.43
CA ALA A 42 6.77 -3.17 -3.64
C ALA A 42 7.27 -3.28 -2.20
N LYS A 43 7.33 -4.49 -1.64
CA LYS A 43 7.90 -4.76 -0.31
C LYS A 43 9.43 -4.74 -0.32
N ASP A 44 10.05 -5.42 -1.28
CA ASP A 44 11.49 -5.69 -1.28
C ASP A 44 12.31 -4.68 -2.09
N ASP A 45 11.73 -4.09 -3.13
CA ASP A 45 12.41 -3.25 -4.13
C ASP A 45 11.73 -1.85 -4.27
N ALA A 46 11.08 -1.36 -3.21
CA ALA A 46 10.23 -0.16 -3.22
C ALA A 46 10.91 1.09 -3.81
N ASP A 47 12.16 1.35 -3.40
CA ASP A 47 12.88 2.57 -3.79
C ASP A 47 13.34 2.50 -5.25
N GLU A 48 13.82 1.35 -5.71
CA GLU A 48 14.17 1.13 -7.13
C GLU A 48 12.94 1.27 -8.03
N LEU A 49 11.82 0.67 -7.64
CA LEU A 49 10.56 0.83 -8.36
C LEU A 49 10.10 2.29 -8.38
N THR A 50 10.22 3.01 -7.27
CA THR A 50 9.85 4.43 -7.21
C THR A 50 10.64 5.27 -8.22
N GLU A 51 11.94 5.01 -8.38
CA GLU A 51 12.76 5.69 -9.40
C GLU A 51 12.25 5.40 -10.81
N VAL A 52 11.97 4.13 -11.13
CA VAL A 52 11.40 3.72 -12.42
C VAL A 52 10.03 4.36 -12.69
N PHE A 53 9.13 4.37 -11.71
CA PHE A 53 7.81 4.99 -11.84
C PHE A 53 7.89 6.52 -11.99
N ALA A 54 8.86 7.15 -11.33
CA ALA A 54 9.10 8.58 -11.45
C ALA A 54 9.52 8.99 -12.88
N GLU A 55 10.26 8.14 -13.61
CA GLU A 55 10.57 8.37 -15.03
C GLU A 55 9.30 8.43 -15.91
N GLY A 56 8.26 7.69 -15.52
CA GLY A 56 6.92 7.73 -16.13
C GLY A 56 6.01 8.84 -15.63
N GLY A 57 6.49 9.72 -14.73
CA GLY A 57 5.72 10.80 -14.12
C GLY A 57 4.82 10.38 -12.96
N TYR A 58 5.00 9.16 -12.42
CA TYR A 58 4.25 8.68 -11.25
C TYR A 58 5.12 8.78 -9.99
N HIS A 59 4.95 9.87 -9.25
CA HIS A 59 5.82 10.21 -8.11
C HIS A 59 5.33 9.71 -6.74
N ASP A 60 4.10 9.19 -6.70
CA ASP A 60 3.39 8.77 -5.49
C ASP A 60 3.44 7.25 -5.26
N PHE A 61 4.46 6.59 -5.81
CA PHE A 61 4.69 5.16 -5.56
C PHE A 61 5.22 4.90 -4.15
N VAL A 62 5.15 3.63 -3.72
CA VAL A 62 5.58 3.15 -2.40
C VAL A 62 7.07 3.38 -2.18
N ARG A 63 7.45 4.00 -1.05
CA ARG A 63 8.84 4.17 -0.62
C ARG A 63 9.13 3.32 0.60
N SER A 64 10.35 2.82 0.72
CA SER A 64 10.70 1.85 1.76
C SER A 64 10.62 2.42 3.18
N ASP A 65 10.78 3.73 3.36
CA ASP A 65 10.80 4.43 4.65
C ASP A 65 9.45 5.05 5.05
N ILE A 66 8.42 4.94 4.20
CA ILE A 66 7.08 5.46 4.46
C ILE A 66 6.14 4.28 4.76
N PRO A 67 5.43 4.28 5.90
CA PRO A 67 4.41 3.28 6.17
C PRO A 67 3.31 3.30 5.10
N VAL A 68 3.13 2.17 4.42
CA VAL A 68 2.06 1.96 3.42
C VAL A 68 1.17 0.81 3.85
N VAL A 69 -0.15 0.97 3.70
CA VAL A 69 -1.11 -0.13 3.81
C VAL A 69 -1.12 -0.90 2.49
N MET A 70 -0.77 -2.19 2.56
CA MET A 70 -0.62 -3.06 1.38
C MET A 70 -1.96 -3.60 0.87
N GLY A 71 -1.98 -4.01 -0.40
CA GLY A 71 -3.10 -4.71 -1.05
C GLY A 71 -3.81 -3.85 -2.10
N HIS A 72 -3.63 -4.22 -3.37
CA HIS A 72 -4.23 -3.53 -4.52
C HIS A 72 -5.28 -4.37 -5.28
N GLU A 73 -5.61 -5.56 -4.77
CA GLU A 73 -6.56 -6.49 -5.37
C GLU A 73 -7.62 -6.91 -4.33
N PHE A 74 -8.69 -6.14 -4.13
CA PHE A 74 -9.65 -6.38 -3.04
C PHE A 74 -11.12 -6.41 -3.49
N CYS A 75 -11.97 -7.07 -2.68
CA CYS A 75 -13.43 -7.05 -2.81
C CYS A 75 -14.14 -6.88 -1.47
#